data_AF-A0A239FSL4-F1
#
_entry.id   AF-A0A239FSL4-F1
#
_cell.length_a   1.000
_cell.length_b   1.000
_cell.length_c   1.000
_cell.angle_alpha   90.00
_cell.angle_beta   90.00
_cell.angle_gamma   90.00
#
_symmetry.space_group_name_H-M   'P 1'
#
loop_
_entity.id
_entity.type
_entity.pdbx_description
1 polymer ?
#
loop_
_entity_poly.entity_id
_entity_poly.type
_entity_poly.pdbx_seq_one_letter_code
_entity_poly.pdbx_strand_id
1 'polypeptide(L)' 'MRVEERPLIRWVPVVDRHGHRHLEMRWDAAALGAPAEAVRPGRSA' A
#
# COMPACT_ATOMS: atom_id res chain seq x y z
N MET A 1 9.69 -16.96 -19.49
CA MET A 1 9.78 -16.03 -18.35
C MET A 1 8.54 -15.14 -18.39
N ARG A 2 7.58 -15.34 -17.47
CA ARG A 2 6.40 -14.45 -17.33
C ARG A 2 6.82 -13.33 -16.39
N VAL A 3 6.94 -12.12 -16.91
CA VAL A 3 7.06 -10.92 -16.07
C VAL A 3 5.62 -10.52 -15.73
N GLU A 4 5.22 -10.68 -14.47
CA GLU A 4 4.00 -10.04 -14.00
C GLU A 4 4.27 -8.55 -13.89
N GLU A 5 3.73 -7.76 -14.81
CA GLU A 5 3.75 -6.29 -14.73
C GLU A 5 2.84 -5.85 -13.59
N ARG A 6 3.37 -5.82 -12.36
CA ARG A 6 2.66 -5.26 -11.22
C ARG A 6 2.76 -3.73 -11.30
N PRO A 7 1.63 -3.00 -11.26
CA PRO A 7 1.67 -1.54 -11.35
C PRO A 7 2.40 -0.96 -10.14
N LEU A 8 3.39 -0.13 -10.41
CA LEU A 8 4.24 0.56 -9.43
C LEU A 8 3.43 1.48 -8.49
N ILE A 9 2.29 1.98 -8.99
CA ILE A 9 1.40 2.92 -8.30
C ILE A 9 -0.03 2.36 -8.33
N ARG A 10 -0.72 2.40 -7.19
CA ARG A 10 -2.13 2.01 -7.06
C ARG A 10 -2.92 3.02 -6.23
N TRP A 11 -4.19 3.19 -6.59
CA TRP A 11 -5.15 3.90 -5.75
C TRP A 11 -5.66 2.96 -4.66
N VAL A 12 -5.51 3.37 -3.40
CA VAL A 12 -5.95 2.60 -2.24
C VAL A 12 -7.08 3.36 -1.55
N PRO A 13 -8.24 2.73 -1.32
CA PRO A 13 -9.27 3.34 -0.51
C PRO A 13 -8.80 3.47 0.95
N VAL A 14 -8.98 4.66 1.52
CA VAL A 14 -8.60 4.98 2.89
C VAL A 14 -9.81 5.59 3.60
N VAL A 15 -9.94 5.27 4.89
CA VAL A 15 -10.90 5.90 5.79
C VAL A 15 -10.09 6.74 6.77
N ASP A 16 -10.35 8.04 6.81
CA ASP A 16 -9.68 8.93 7.77
C ASP A 16 -10.21 8.72 9.20
N ARG A 17 -9.58 9.41 10.17
CA ARG A 17 -10.01 9.37 11.58
C ARG A 17 -11.41 9.94 11.84
N HIS A 18 -11.98 10.67 10.88
CA HIS A 18 -13.30 11.26 10.93
C HIS A 18 -14.36 10.41 10.20
N GLY A 19 -13.96 9.28 9.61
CA GLY A 19 -14.85 8.38 8.87
C GLY A 19 -15.06 8.74 7.40
N HIS A 20 -14.33 9.72 6.87
CA HIS A 20 -14.42 10.08 5.45
C HIS A 20 -13.68 9.07 4.59
N ARG A 21 -14.26 8.73 3.43
CA ARG A 21 -13.69 7.80 2.45
C ARG A 21 -13.06 8.58 1.30
N HIS A 22 -11.79 8.35 1.03
CA HIS A 22 -11.09 8.89 -0.13
C HIS A 22 -10.12 7.87 -0.74
N LEU A 23 -9.55 8.21 -1.88
CA LEU A 23 -8.52 7.41 -2.54
C LEU A 23 -7.15 8.06 -2.33
N GLU A 24 -6.16 7.25 -1.97
CA GLU A 24 -4.76 7.67 -1.89
C GLU A 24 -3.92 6.97 -2.94
N MET A 25 -3.07 7.73 -3.61
CA MET A 25 -2.10 7.18 -4.55
C MET A 25 -0.91 6.62 -3.76
N ARG A 26 -0.72 5.30 -3.77
CA ARG A 26 0.32 4.62 -3.02
C ARG A 26 1.25 3.85 -3.95
N TRP A 27 2.53 3.98 -3.67
CA TRP A 27 3.61 3.22 -4.29
C TRP A 27 3.70 1.82 -3.65
N ASP A 28 3.88 0.76 -4.46
CA ASP A 28 4.06 -0.61 -3.96
C ASP A 28 5.56 -0.95 -3.78
N ALA A 29 6.10 -0.79 -2.56
CA ALA A 29 7.51 -1.06 -2.25
C ALA A 29 7.99 -2.47 -2.65
N ALA A 30 7.10 -3.47 -2.66
CA ALA A 30 7.44 -4.81 -3.11
C ALA A 30 7.75 -4.85 -4.62
N ALA A 31 7.18 -3.93 -5.40
CA ALA A 31 7.46 -3.77 -6.82
C ALA A 31 8.83 -3.08 -7.10
N LEU A 32 9.42 -2.37 -6.13
CA LEU A 32 10.80 -1.81 -6.24
C LEU A 32 11.88 -2.83 -5.87
N GLY A 33 11.52 -4.03 -5.40
CA GLY A 33 12.50 -4.97 -4.83
C GLY A 33 13.08 -4.52 -3.48
N ALA A 34 12.47 -3.52 -2.82
CA ALA A 34 12.80 -3.21 -1.44
C ALA A 34 12.25 -4.31 -0.53
N PRO A 35 13.04 -4.85 0.42
CA PRO A 35 12.51 -5.83 1.36
C PRO A 35 11.31 -5.21 2.06
N ALA A 36 10.19 -5.92 2.06
CA ALA A 36 8.98 -5.53 2.75
C ALA A 36 9.26 -5.57 4.27
N GLU A 37 9.94 -4.56 4.78
CA GLU A 37 10.11 -4.40 6.21
C GLU A 37 8.73 -4.14 6.78
N ALA A 38 8.29 -5.10 7.59
CA ALA A 38 6.94 -5.24 8.07
C ALA A 38 6.42 -3.90 8.63
N VAL A 39 5.54 -3.24 7.87
CA VAL A 39 4.50 -2.41 8.46
C VAL A 39 3.63 -3.36 9.27
N ARG A 40 4.08 -3.61 10.50
CA ARG A 40 3.23 -4.17 11.54
C ARG A 40 2.10 -3.16 11.69
N PRO A 41 0.83 -3.52 11.43
CA PRO A 41 -0.25 -2.68 11.92
C PRO A 41 -0.06 -2.63 13.43
N GLY A 42 0.31 -1.45 13.93
CA GLY A 42 0.40 -1.21 15.36
C GLY A 42 -0.92 -1.65 15.97
N ARG A 43 -0.88 -2.73 16.75
CA ARG A 43 -1.96 -3.14 17.62
C ARG A 43 -2.21 -1.97 18.56
N SER A 44 -3.31 -1.24 18.35
CA SER A 44 -3.83 -0.33 19.37
C SER A 44 -4.13 -1.17 20.61
N ALA A 45 -3.37 -0.92 21.66
CA ALA A 45 -3.68 -1.32 23.02
C ALA A 45 -4.79 -0.43 23.58
#